data_AF-A0A2D5H355-F1
#
_entry.id   AF-A0A2D5H355-F1
#
_cell.length_a   1.000
_cell.length_b   1.000
_cell.length_c   1.000
_cell.angle_alpha   90.00
_cell.angle_beta   90.00
_cell.angle_gamma   90.00
#
_symmetry.space_group_name_H-M   'P 1'
#
loop_
_entity.id
_entity.type
_entity.pdbx_description
1 polymer ?
#
loop_
_entity_poly.entity_id
_entity_poly.type
_entity_poly.pdbx_seq_one_letter_code
_entity_poly.pdbx_strand_id
1 'polypeptide(L)'
;MADLSLCNSPAHAQAATPPANSGAGEKKPPAVPAGEKVSEPKPADKTAAPAPQLPGPEKLLNGGNFWDHWKYISEEEKEANRNVTWKVISGGKDQPSVLVCSGKPYGYIRTQKVYENFQFSLEWMYPNDPNANSGILLFTAEPDKVWPKAFQVQLHRPEAGYVFPTPGSGAKSANKLSPTMPLDLPVGKWHQCVLTCRSGNISVMINGAKLGEVTGCDPSKGAIALQSEGSEIHFRKLVVEVLAPEPAAQPKEPVAQQKPDQP
;
A
#
# COMPACT_ATOMS: atom_id res chain seq x y z
N MET A 1 1.80 43.68 -30.79
CA MET A 1 2.21 45.03 -30.33
C MET A 1 1.19 45.53 -29.33
N ALA A 2 1.65 46.34 -28.37
CA ALA A 2 1.04 46.75 -27.08
C ALA A 2 1.30 45.71 -25.96
N ASP A 3 2.46 45.75 -25.28
CA ASP A 3 2.89 46.61 -24.15
C ASP A 3 2.19 46.26 -22.82
N LEU A 4 2.87 45.61 -21.87
CA LEU A 4 3.80 46.16 -20.85
C LEU A 4 3.05 46.73 -19.64
N SER A 5 3.18 46.05 -18.50
CA SER A 5 3.59 46.63 -17.21
C SER A 5 3.19 45.70 -16.05
N LEU A 6 4.16 45.41 -15.18
CA LEU A 6 4.07 45.18 -13.71
C LEU A 6 5.39 44.51 -13.30
N CYS A 7 6.44 45.28 -13.00
CA CYS A 7 6.72 45.96 -11.73
C CYS A 7 7.66 45.13 -10.84
N ASN A 8 8.71 45.85 -10.45
CA ASN A 8 9.96 45.43 -9.84
C ASN A 8 9.83 45.25 -8.31
N SER A 9 10.70 44.42 -7.72
CA SER A 9 10.86 44.24 -6.27
C SER A 9 11.38 45.51 -5.55
N PRO A 10 11.47 45.52 -4.21
CA PRO A 10 12.77 45.19 -3.62
C PRO A 10 12.75 44.44 -2.27
N ALA A 11 13.93 43.88 -1.99
CA ALA A 11 14.35 43.17 -0.79
C ALA A 11 14.49 44.06 0.46
N HIS A 12 14.33 43.45 1.63
CA HIS A 12 14.91 43.78 2.95
C HIS A 12 15.06 42.44 3.70
N ALA A 13 15.94 42.19 4.67
CA ALA A 13 17.24 42.68 5.12
C ALA A 13 17.67 41.67 6.22
N GLN A 14 18.97 41.36 6.32
CA GLN A 14 19.55 40.48 7.34
C GLN A 14 19.65 41.15 8.72
N ALA A 15 19.64 40.34 9.79
CA ALA A 15 20.38 40.44 11.06
C ALA A 15 19.68 39.52 12.10
N ALA A 16 20.27 38.91 13.12
CA ALA A 16 21.62 38.59 13.58
C ALA A 16 21.43 37.70 14.84
N THR A 17 22.25 36.66 15.03
CA THR A 17 22.50 35.98 16.31
C THR A 17 23.52 36.77 17.15
N PRO A 18 23.55 36.73 18.51
CA PRO A 18 24.21 35.63 19.30
C PRO A 18 23.71 35.54 20.78
N PRO A 19 24.42 34.99 21.80
CA PRO A 19 25.50 33.99 21.84
C PRO A 19 25.19 32.75 22.72
N ALA A 20 26.15 31.81 22.68
CA ALA A 20 26.30 30.64 23.53
C ALA A 20 26.59 30.98 25.00
N ASN A 21 26.22 30.07 25.92
CA ASN A 21 26.75 30.05 27.28
C ASN A 21 27.45 28.72 27.56
N SER A 22 28.74 28.81 27.85
CA SER A 22 29.67 27.78 28.27
C SER A 22 29.56 27.52 29.77
N GLY A 23 29.47 26.26 30.18
CA GLY A 23 29.57 25.84 31.57
C GLY A 23 30.38 24.56 31.69
N ALA A 24 31.71 24.70 31.72
CA ALA A 24 32.63 23.65 32.12
C ALA A 24 32.60 23.49 33.65
N GLY A 25 32.61 22.24 34.12
CA GLY A 25 32.69 21.91 35.53
C GLY A 25 33.26 20.50 35.70
N GLU A 26 34.58 20.39 35.58
CA GLU A 26 35.34 19.23 36.04
C GLU A 26 35.24 19.10 37.56
N LYS A 27 34.96 17.89 38.06
CA LYS A 27 35.36 17.47 39.40
C LYS A 27 35.98 16.06 39.34
N LYS A 28 37.24 16.00 39.77
CA LYS A 28 38.09 14.81 39.99
C LYS A 28 37.50 13.88 41.08
N PRO A 29 37.89 12.59 41.12
CA PRO A 29 37.20 11.50 41.80
C PRO A 29 37.74 11.25 43.22
N PRO A 30 37.05 10.41 44.02
CA PRO A 30 37.70 9.69 45.09
C PRO A 30 37.60 8.17 44.97
N ALA A 31 38.76 7.57 45.23
CA ALA A 31 39.05 6.35 45.99
C ALA A 31 38.33 5.03 45.67
N VAL A 32 39.14 4.08 45.22
CA VAL A 32 38.89 2.64 45.21
C VAL A 32 39.15 2.07 46.61
N PRO A 33 38.28 1.19 47.15
CA PRO A 33 38.73 0.12 48.03
C PRO A 33 38.67 -1.23 47.31
N ALA A 34 39.68 -2.04 47.60
CA ALA A 34 39.90 -3.36 47.06
C ALA A 34 38.98 -4.41 47.69
N GLY A 35 38.61 -5.40 46.87
CA GLY A 35 38.47 -6.79 47.32
C GLY A 35 37.05 -7.26 47.60
N GLU A 36 36.33 -7.69 46.56
CA GLU A 36 35.31 -8.74 46.71
C GLU A 36 35.41 -9.72 45.54
N LYS A 37 35.29 -11.01 45.86
CA LYS A 37 35.53 -12.15 44.97
C LYS A 37 34.65 -12.07 43.72
N VAL A 38 35.29 -12.18 42.55
CA VAL A 38 34.60 -12.43 41.27
C VAL A 38 34.04 -13.86 41.31
N SER A 39 32.74 -13.98 41.54
CA SER A 39 31.98 -15.17 41.13
C SER A 39 31.62 -15.01 39.65
N GLU A 40 31.97 -16.00 38.83
CA GLU A 40 31.54 -16.07 37.43
C GLU A 40 30.01 -15.93 37.32
N PRO A 41 29.48 -15.06 36.44
CA PRO A 41 28.06 -15.04 36.17
C PRO A 41 27.70 -16.28 35.34
N LYS A 42 26.80 -17.10 35.91
CA LYS A 42 26.04 -18.14 35.20
C LYS A 42 25.47 -17.54 33.90
N PRO A 43 25.41 -18.28 32.77
CA PRO A 43 24.86 -17.76 31.53
C PRO A 43 23.43 -17.28 31.80
N ALA A 44 23.20 -15.98 31.62
CA ALA A 44 21.88 -15.40 31.66
C ALA A 44 21.06 -16.07 30.56
N ASP A 45 19.94 -16.65 30.96
CA ASP A 45 18.92 -17.15 30.06
C ASP A 45 18.49 -15.96 29.19
N LYS A 46 18.91 -15.94 27.92
CA LYS A 46 18.49 -14.91 26.97
C LYS A 46 17.03 -15.19 26.65
N THR A 47 16.13 -14.70 27.50
CA THR A 47 14.73 -14.56 27.10
C THR A 47 14.71 -13.62 25.90
N ALA A 48 14.50 -14.20 24.71
CA ALA A 48 14.36 -13.42 23.49
C ALA A 48 13.26 -12.37 23.71
N ALA A 49 13.55 -11.12 23.35
CA ALA A 49 12.55 -10.07 23.38
C ALA A 49 11.31 -10.52 22.58
N PRO A 50 10.07 -10.24 23.04
CA PRO A 50 8.88 -10.61 22.31
C PRO A 50 8.92 -9.99 20.91
N ALA A 51 8.57 -10.77 19.89
CA ALA A 51 8.46 -10.27 18.54
C ALA A 51 7.49 -9.06 18.50
N PRO A 52 7.78 -8.00 17.73
CA PRO A 52 6.89 -6.84 17.62
C PRO A 52 5.47 -7.29 17.23
N GLN A 53 4.48 -6.88 18.00
CA GLN A 53 3.09 -7.20 17.70
C GLN A 53 2.63 -6.35 16.51
N LEU A 54 2.14 -7.02 15.45
CA LEU A 54 1.66 -6.33 14.25
C LEU A 54 0.38 -5.55 14.55
N PRO A 55 0.14 -4.44 13.82
CA PRO A 55 -1.14 -3.75 13.92
C PRO A 55 -2.27 -4.67 13.45
N GLY A 56 -3.43 -4.56 14.10
CA GLY A 56 -4.64 -5.26 13.64
C GLY A 56 -5.21 -4.67 12.33
N PRO A 57 -6.31 -5.24 11.81
CA PRO A 57 -6.93 -4.77 10.57
C PRO A 57 -7.34 -3.29 10.63
N GLU A 58 -6.95 -2.53 9.62
CA GLU A 58 -7.26 -1.10 9.44
C GLU A 58 -8.40 -0.92 8.43
N LYS A 59 -9.44 -0.18 8.82
CA LYS A 59 -10.55 0.20 7.94
C LYS A 59 -10.22 1.51 7.24
N LEU A 60 -10.09 1.50 5.92
CA LEU A 60 -9.60 2.66 5.15
C LEU A 60 -10.68 3.71 4.80
N LEU A 61 -11.95 3.46 5.14
CA LEU A 61 -13.06 4.39 4.96
C LEU A 61 -13.61 4.99 6.27
N ASN A 62 -13.18 4.50 7.44
CA ASN A 62 -13.79 4.85 8.72
C ASN A 62 -12.78 5.53 9.63
N GLY A 63 -13.09 6.76 10.06
CA GLY A 63 -12.31 7.52 11.04
C GLY A 63 -11.71 8.79 10.43
N GLY A 64 -11.76 9.89 11.21
CA GLY A 64 -11.12 11.15 10.86
C GLY A 64 -11.56 11.76 9.52
N ASN A 65 -10.71 12.61 8.97
CA ASN A 65 -10.86 13.15 7.63
C ASN A 65 -10.27 12.16 6.62
N PHE A 66 -11.07 11.72 5.64
CA PHE A 66 -10.68 10.74 4.62
C PHE A 66 -9.34 11.07 3.93
N TRP A 67 -9.12 12.35 3.63
CA TRP A 67 -7.93 12.80 2.90
C TRP A 67 -6.64 12.77 3.74
N ASP A 68 -6.72 12.54 5.05
CA ASP A 68 -5.54 12.36 5.91
C ASP A 68 -4.85 11.02 5.65
N HIS A 69 -5.51 10.10 4.95
CA HIS A 69 -4.99 8.76 4.65
C HIS A 69 -4.80 8.49 3.15
N TRP A 70 -5.35 9.35 2.30
CA TRP A 70 -5.38 9.17 0.86
C TRP A 70 -4.80 10.39 0.13
N LYS A 71 -4.01 10.14 -0.91
CA LYS A 71 -3.52 11.15 -1.85
C LYS A 71 -4.28 11.02 -3.17
N TYR A 72 -4.77 12.15 -3.69
CA TYR A 72 -5.43 12.23 -4.99
C TYR A 72 -4.40 12.50 -6.09
N ILE A 73 -4.48 11.75 -7.18
CA ILE A 73 -3.67 11.91 -8.38
C ILE A 73 -4.63 11.97 -9.57
N SER A 74 -4.45 12.95 -10.44
CA SER A 74 -5.31 13.17 -11.59
C SER A 74 -4.51 13.61 -12.81
N GLU A 75 -5.05 13.33 -14.00
CA GLU A 75 -4.58 13.93 -15.26
C GLU A 75 -4.89 15.44 -15.36
N GLU A 76 -5.84 15.94 -14.57
CA GLU A 76 -6.13 17.37 -14.47
C GLU A 76 -5.34 17.98 -13.30
N GLU A 77 -4.66 19.11 -13.54
CA GLU A 77 -3.93 19.86 -12.50
C GLU A 77 -4.87 20.71 -11.62
N LYS A 78 -5.92 20.09 -11.06
CA LYS A 78 -6.90 20.75 -10.19
C LYS A 78 -7.25 19.87 -8.99
N GLU A 79 -6.40 19.89 -7.97
CA GLU A 79 -6.60 19.18 -6.68
C GLU A 79 -7.97 19.48 -6.04
N ALA A 80 -8.52 20.68 -6.27
CA ALA A 80 -9.86 21.08 -5.80
C ALA A 80 -10.99 20.15 -6.29
N ASN A 81 -10.78 19.42 -7.38
CA ASN A 81 -11.77 18.50 -7.96
C ASN A 81 -11.83 17.14 -7.25
N ARG A 82 -10.95 16.85 -6.28
CA ARG A 82 -10.91 15.54 -5.61
C ARG A 82 -12.25 15.14 -4.98
N ASN A 83 -12.98 16.11 -4.41
CA ASN A 83 -14.30 15.88 -3.79
C ASN A 83 -15.44 15.78 -4.81
N VAL A 84 -15.20 16.15 -6.07
CA VAL A 84 -16.13 15.93 -7.17
C VAL A 84 -15.97 14.49 -7.67
N THR A 85 -14.72 14.03 -7.83
CA THR A 85 -14.40 12.67 -8.28
C THR A 85 -14.67 11.62 -7.20
N TRP A 86 -14.24 11.87 -5.96
CA TRP A 86 -14.29 10.92 -4.86
C TRP A 86 -15.14 11.46 -3.72
N LYS A 87 -16.18 10.73 -3.34
CA LYS A 87 -17.11 11.10 -2.28
C LYS A 87 -17.32 9.95 -1.32
N VAL A 88 -17.12 10.20 -0.02
CA VAL A 88 -17.49 9.25 1.02
C VAL A 88 -18.93 9.54 1.43
N ILE A 89 -19.80 8.54 1.26
CA ILE A 89 -21.15 8.53 1.81
C ILE A 89 -21.12 7.69 3.08
N SER A 90 -21.31 8.36 4.23
CA SER A 90 -21.31 7.69 5.53
C SER A 90 -22.44 6.67 5.63
N GLY A 91 -22.09 5.47 6.10
CA GLY A 91 -23.06 4.44 6.42
C GLY A 91 -23.76 4.70 7.75
N GLY A 92 -24.97 4.12 7.91
CA GLY A 92 -25.67 4.08 9.20
C GLY A 92 -25.11 3.00 10.13
N LYS A 93 -25.76 2.80 11.29
CA LYS A 93 -25.35 1.81 12.31
C LYS A 93 -25.05 0.41 11.76
N ASP A 94 -25.86 -0.03 10.79
CA ASP A 94 -25.80 -1.38 10.23
C ASP A 94 -25.42 -1.40 8.74
N GLN A 95 -24.90 -0.28 8.22
CA GLN A 95 -24.50 -0.16 6.81
C GLN A 95 -23.06 0.37 6.72
N PRO A 96 -22.19 -0.21 5.88
CA PRO A 96 -20.85 0.32 5.68
C PRO A 96 -20.91 1.67 4.95
N SER A 97 -19.96 2.55 5.24
CA SER A 97 -19.69 3.71 4.39
C SER A 97 -19.31 3.27 2.97
N VAL A 98 -19.69 4.08 2.00
CA VAL A 98 -19.44 3.84 0.57
C VAL A 98 -18.57 4.96 0.03
N LEU A 99 -17.49 4.60 -0.64
CA LEU A 99 -16.68 5.51 -1.43
C LEU A 99 -17.18 5.48 -2.88
N VAL A 100 -17.72 6.59 -3.35
CA VAL A 100 -18.17 6.79 -4.72
C VAL A 100 -17.05 7.45 -5.52
N CYS A 101 -16.69 6.82 -6.63
CA CYS A 101 -15.82 7.39 -7.66
C CYS A 101 -16.68 7.72 -8.89
N SER A 102 -16.60 8.94 -9.42
CA SER A 102 -17.31 9.34 -10.65
C SER A 102 -16.68 8.77 -11.92
N GLY A 103 -15.43 8.30 -11.85
CA GLY A 103 -14.62 7.91 -13.01
C GLY A 103 -13.99 9.09 -13.77
N LYS A 104 -14.23 10.34 -13.35
CA LYS A 104 -13.75 11.53 -14.07
C LYS A 104 -13.18 12.60 -13.12
N PRO A 105 -12.05 13.23 -13.48
CA PRO A 105 -11.13 12.88 -14.59
C PRO A 105 -10.41 11.55 -14.37
N TYR A 106 -9.58 11.11 -15.33
CA TYR A 106 -8.75 9.93 -15.09
C TYR A 106 -7.70 10.19 -14.02
N GLY A 107 -7.34 9.12 -13.31
CA GLY A 107 -6.40 9.15 -12.21
C GLY A 107 -6.70 8.09 -11.18
N TYR A 108 -6.33 8.34 -9.94
CA TYR A 108 -6.59 7.43 -8.82
C TYR A 108 -6.46 8.17 -7.50
N ILE A 109 -6.96 7.54 -6.44
CA ILE A 109 -6.49 7.82 -5.08
C ILE A 109 -5.58 6.69 -4.65
N ARG A 110 -4.53 7.00 -3.89
CA ARG A 110 -3.69 5.98 -3.24
C ARG A 110 -3.56 6.23 -1.75
N THR A 111 -3.31 5.17 -1.00
CA THR A 111 -2.95 5.31 0.41
C THR A 111 -1.67 6.15 0.55
N GLN A 112 -1.60 6.97 1.59
CA GLN A 112 -0.35 7.63 1.97
C GLN A 112 0.66 6.62 2.53
N LYS A 113 0.16 5.59 3.24
CA LYS A 113 0.95 4.45 3.71
C LYS A 113 1.40 3.55 2.56
N VAL A 114 2.58 2.96 2.72
CA VAL A 114 3.15 1.93 1.85
C VAL A 114 3.07 0.59 2.56
N TYR A 115 2.75 -0.46 1.80
CA TYR A 115 2.63 -1.82 2.28
C TYR A 115 3.52 -2.76 1.47
N GLU A 116 3.97 -3.84 2.10
CA GLU A 116 4.79 -4.90 1.49
C GLU A 116 4.10 -6.25 1.63
N ASN A 117 3.96 -6.73 2.88
CA ASN A 117 3.21 -7.94 3.21
C ASN A 117 1.86 -7.54 3.83
N PHE A 118 0.77 -7.75 3.11
CA PHE A 118 -0.56 -7.37 3.56
C PHE A 118 -1.66 -8.19 2.88
N GLN A 119 -2.80 -8.31 3.55
CA GLN A 119 -4.05 -8.68 2.93
C GLN A 119 -4.90 -7.42 2.76
N PHE A 120 -5.43 -7.19 1.57
CA PHE A 120 -6.37 -6.13 1.29
C PHE A 120 -7.68 -6.74 0.81
N SER A 121 -8.79 -6.37 1.45
CA SER A 121 -10.13 -6.77 1.04
C SER A 121 -11.02 -5.55 0.81
N LEU A 122 -11.93 -5.69 -0.14
CA LEU A 122 -12.94 -4.68 -0.43
C LEU A 122 -14.14 -5.33 -1.12
N GLU A 123 -15.22 -4.57 -1.21
CA GLU A 123 -16.31 -4.82 -2.14
C GLU A 123 -16.41 -3.68 -3.15
N TRP A 124 -16.76 -4.00 -4.40
CA TRP A 124 -17.01 -2.99 -5.43
C TRP A 124 -18.32 -3.25 -6.19
N MET A 125 -18.89 -2.20 -6.75
CA MET A 125 -20.15 -2.25 -7.51
C MET A 125 -20.18 -1.20 -8.60
N TYR A 126 -20.69 -1.56 -9.77
CA TYR A 126 -20.96 -0.65 -10.88
C TYR A 126 -22.45 -0.29 -10.85
N PRO A 127 -22.83 0.99 -10.66
CA PRO A 127 -24.21 1.36 -10.40
C PRO A 127 -25.08 1.32 -11.65
N ASN A 128 -24.52 1.70 -12.82
CA ASN A 128 -25.32 1.91 -14.03
C ASN A 128 -24.65 1.42 -15.32
N ASP A 129 -23.31 1.55 -15.44
CA ASP A 129 -22.61 1.34 -16.71
C ASP A 129 -22.27 -0.16 -16.95
N PRO A 130 -22.83 -0.80 -17.99
CA PRO A 130 -22.53 -2.20 -18.31
C PRO A 130 -21.13 -2.42 -18.87
N ASN A 131 -20.43 -1.36 -19.29
CA ASN A 131 -19.04 -1.38 -19.74
C ASN A 131 -18.15 -0.53 -18.81
N ALA A 132 -18.48 -0.52 -17.50
CA ALA A 132 -17.73 0.25 -16.52
C ALA A 132 -16.26 -0.18 -16.44
N ASN A 133 -15.36 0.79 -16.31
CA ASN A 133 -13.93 0.55 -16.09
C ASN A 133 -13.41 1.18 -14.79
N SER A 134 -12.52 0.46 -14.13
CA SER A 134 -11.73 0.89 -12.97
C SER A 134 -10.67 -0.18 -12.67
N GLY A 135 -9.90 0.00 -11.60
CA GLY A 135 -8.91 -0.97 -11.16
C GLY A 135 -8.44 -0.73 -9.75
N ILE A 136 -7.88 -1.79 -9.15
CA ILE A 136 -7.14 -1.72 -7.91
C ILE A 136 -5.66 -1.81 -8.27
N LEU A 137 -4.87 -0.82 -7.86
CA LEU A 137 -3.44 -0.81 -8.09
C LEU A 137 -2.71 -1.23 -6.80
N LEU A 138 -1.92 -2.29 -6.91
CA LEU A 138 -1.08 -2.81 -5.83
C LEU A 138 0.38 -2.42 -6.07
N PHE A 139 1.10 -2.25 -4.98
CA PHE A 139 2.51 -1.84 -5.00
C PHE A 139 2.73 -0.55 -5.81
N THR A 140 1.81 0.40 -5.71
CA THR A 140 1.90 1.68 -6.43
C THR A 140 3.12 2.43 -5.94
N ALA A 141 4.13 2.52 -6.80
CA ALA A 141 5.41 3.12 -6.50
C ALA A 141 5.47 4.58 -6.95
N GLU A 142 6.23 5.38 -6.21
CA GLU A 142 6.57 6.74 -6.58
C GLU A 142 7.66 6.76 -7.67
N PRO A 143 7.78 7.84 -8.48
CA PRO A 143 6.95 9.05 -8.44
C PRO A 143 5.53 8.79 -8.96
N ASP A 144 4.57 9.56 -8.44
CA ASP A 144 3.20 9.52 -8.91
C ASP A 144 3.12 9.97 -10.37
N LYS A 145 2.39 9.19 -11.17
CA LYS A 145 2.00 9.47 -12.56
C LYS A 145 0.56 9.02 -12.71
N VAL A 146 -0.17 9.54 -13.71
CA VAL A 146 -1.54 9.07 -14.04
C VAL A 146 -1.55 7.54 -14.21
N TRP A 147 -0.53 7.01 -14.89
CA TRP A 147 -0.24 5.57 -14.98
C TRP A 147 1.04 5.23 -14.19
N PRO A 148 0.93 4.86 -12.90
CA PRO A 148 2.08 4.65 -12.02
C PRO A 148 2.74 3.28 -12.24
N LYS A 149 3.96 3.11 -11.73
CA LYS A 149 4.60 1.78 -11.62
C LYS A 149 3.86 0.97 -10.56
N ALA A 150 3.01 0.05 -11.01
CA ALA A 150 2.12 -0.73 -10.14
C ALA A 150 1.67 -2.04 -10.82
N PHE A 151 0.89 -2.82 -10.09
CA PHE A 151 0.14 -3.98 -10.59
C PHE A 151 -1.35 -3.68 -10.56
N GLN A 152 -2.03 -3.82 -11.70
CA GLN A 152 -3.45 -3.60 -11.82
C GLN A 152 -4.21 -4.92 -11.67
N VAL A 153 -5.13 -4.97 -10.72
CA VAL A 153 -6.27 -5.90 -10.71
C VAL A 153 -7.39 -5.21 -11.48
N GLN A 154 -7.69 -5.72 -12.67
CA GLN A 154 -8.62 -5.12 -13.62
C GLN A 154 -10.07 -5.27 -13.15
N LEU A 155 -10.82 -4.16 -13.15
CA LEU A 155 -12.25 -4.11 -12.85
C LEU A 155 -13.06 -3.63 -14.07
N HIS A 156 -12.54 -3.79 -15.29
CA HIS A 156 -13.32 -3.58 -16.51
C HIS A 156 -14.42 -4.64 -16.66
N ARG A 157 -15.65 -4.22 -16.90
CA ARG A 157 -16.75 -5.12 -17.29
C ARG A 157 -16.70 -5.46 -18.79
N PRO A 158 -17.06 -6.69 -19.20
CA PRO A 158 -17.49 -7.84 -18.40
C PRO A 158 -16.33 -8.76 -17.96
N GLU A 159 -15.09 -8.29 -18.07
CA GLU A 159 -13.87 -9.12 -18.00
C GLU A 159 -13.02 -8.80 -16.77
N ALA A 160 -13.65 -8.62 -15.60
CA ALA A 160 -12.93 -8.30 -14.38
C ALA A 160 -12.05 -9.48 -13.91
N GLY A 161 -10.92 -9.16 -13.25
CA GLY A 161 -10.06 -10.13 -12.57
C GLY A 161 -8.73 -10.44 -13.26
N TYR A 162 -8.41 -9.81 -14.39
CA TYR A 162 -7.04 -9.86 -14.92
C TYR A 162 -6.08 -9.17 -13.95
N VAL A 163 -4.86 -9.70 -13.83
CA VAL A 163 -3.80 -9.09 -13.03
C VAL A 163 -2.53 -8.97 -13.85
N PHE A 164 -2.05 -7.75 -14.01
CA PHE A 164 -0.89 -7.46 -14.86
C PHE A 164 -0.13 -6.21 -14.37
N PRO A 165 1.17 -6.10 -14.70
CA PRO A 165 1.90 -4.85 -14.50
C PRO A 165 1.23 -3.73 -15.29
N THR A 166 1.05 -2.56 -14.70
CA THR A 166 0.49 -1.38 -15.38
C THR A 166 1.27 -1.13 -16.68
N PRO A 167 0.61 -1.13 -17.86
CA PRO A 167 1.30 -1.04 -19.14
C PRO A 167 2.19 0.20 -19.24
N GLY A 168 3.40 0.04 -19.77
CA GLY A 168 4.36 1.14 -19.96
C GLY A 168 4.97 1.72 -18.67
N SER A 169 4.59 1.23 -17.49
CA SER A 169 5.04 1.78 -16.21
C SER A 169 6.45 1.32 -15.78
N GLY A 170 6.96 0.25 -16.41
CA GLY A 170 8.21 -0.41 -16.04
C GLY A 170 8.09 -1.45 -14.93
N ALA A 171 6.88 -1.72 -14.43
CA ALA A 171 6.62 -2.84 -13.53
C ALA A 171 6.82 -4.20 -14.25
N LYS A 172 7.31 -5.21 -13.52
CA LYS A 172 7.69 -6.52 -14.06
C LYS A 172 7.24 -7.64 -13.13
N SER A 173 6.79 -8.75 -13.69
CA SER A 173 6.48 -9.98 -12.97
C SER A 173 6.90 -11.21 -13.78
N ALA A 174 6.99 -12.36 -13.13
CA ALA A 174 7.26 -13.64 -13.78
C ALA A 174 6.09 -14.09 -14.66
N ASN A 175 4.86 -13.71 -14.29
CA ASN A 175 3.64 -14.08 -15.00
C ASN A 175 2.58 -12.96 -14.92
N LYS A 176 1.51 -13.14 -15.68
CA LYS A 176 0.24 -12.41 -15.53
C LYS A 176 -0.84 -13.40 -15.11
N LEU A 177 -1.98 -12.90 -14.65
CA LEU A 177 -3.14 -13.73 -14.31
C LEU A 177 -4.33 -13.33 -15.18
N SER A 178 -5.05 -14.34 -15.65
CA SER A 178 -6.29 -14.21 -16.41
C SER A 178 -7.35 -15.10 -15.77
N PRO A 179 -8.60 -14.63 -15.58
CA PRO A 179 -9.69 -15.46 -15.11
C PRO A 179 -9.95 -16.64 -16.04
N THR A 180 -10.22 -17.83 -15.49
CA THR A 180 -10.63 -19.01 -16.27
C THR A 180 -12.15 -19.14 -16.39
N MET A 181 -12.89 -18.24 -15.73
CA MET A 181 -14.34 -18.15 -15.75
C MET A 181 -14.77 -16.68 -15.59
N PRO A 182 -15.98 -16.29 -16.03
CA PRO A 182 -16.51 -14.96 -15.76
C PRO A 182 -16.64 -14.71 -14.25
N LEU A 183 -16.17 -13.54 -13.80
CA LEU A 183 -16.22 -13.12 -12.39
C LEU A 183 -17.11 -11.89 -12.18
N ASP A 184 -17.46 -11.21 -13.27
CA ASP A 184 -18.33 -10.06 -13.28
C ASP A 184 -19.77 -10.45 -12.89
N LEU A 185 -20.40 -9.61 -12.07
CA LEU A 185 -21.79 -9.69 -11.65
C LEU A 185 -22.58 -8.57 -12.32
N PRO A 186 -23.90 -8.72 -12.52
CA PRO A 186 -24.73 -7.67 -13.12
C PRO A 186 -24.59 -6.29 -12.45
N VAL A 187 -24.91 -5.23 -13.20
CA VAL A 187 -24.95 -3.85 -12.69
C VAL A 187 -25.81 -3.80 -11.41
N GLY A 188 -25.37 -3.02 -10.42
CA GLY A 188 -26.01 -2.92 -9.10
C GLY A 188 -25.68 -4.06 -8.14
N LYS A 189 -24.86 -5.05 -8.53
CA LYS A 189 -24.40 -6.13 -7.63
C LYS A 189 -23.00 -5.86 -7.09
N TRP A 190 -22.83 -6.17 -5.81
CA TRP A 190 -21.56 -6.07 -5.11
C TRP A 190 -20.72 -7.30 -5.36
N HIS A 191 -19.51 -7.08 -5.85
CA HIS A 191 -18.47 -8.08 -5.92
C HIS A 191 -17.62 -8.01 -4.65
N GLN A 192 -17.01 -9.13 -4.28
CA GLN A 192 -16.07 -9.20 -3.16
C GLN A 192 -14.67 -9.55 -3.67
N CYS A 193 -13.66 -8.79 -3.25
CA CYS A 193 -12.26 -9.02 -3.61
C CYS A 193 -11.45 -9.25 -2.34
N VAL A 194 -10.57 -10.25 -2.37
CA VAL A 194 -9.49 -10.43 -1.39
C VAL A 194 -8.18 -10.59 -2.14
N LEU A 195 -7.23 -9.72 -1.82
CA LEU A 195 -5.90 -9.65 -2.40
C LEU A 195 -4.89 -9.92 -1.29
N THR A 196 -4.09 -10.98 -1.43
CA THR A 196 -3.01 -11.28 -0.49
C THR A 196 -1.68 -10.98 -1.16
N CYS A 197 -1.00 -9.95 -0.65
CA CYS A 197 0.31 -9.52 -1.08
C CYS A 197 1.35 -10.01 -0.08
N ARG A 198 2.26 -10.88 -0.50
CA ARG A 198 3.28 -11.46 0.39
C ARG A 198 4.51 -11.88 -0.39
N SER A 199 5.69 -11.56 0.12
CA SER A 199 6.97 -11.97 -0.47
C SER A 199 7.10 -11.58 -1.96
N GLY A 200 6.54 -10.43 -2.35
CA GLY A 200 6.53 -9.97 -3.74
C GLY A 200 5.58 -10.72 -4.67
N ASN A 201 4.60 -11.43 -4.13
CA ASN A 201 3.54 -12.08 -4.92
C ASN A 201 2.16 -11.52 -4.58
N ILE A 202 1.22 -11.68 -5.51
CA ILE A 202 -0.17 -11.23 -5.41
C ILE A 202 -1.10 -12.42 -5.67
N SER A 203 -1.75 -12.92 -4.62
CA SER A 203 -2.83 -13.91 -4.74
C SER A 203 -4.19 -13.21 -4.80
N VAL A 204 -5.06 -13.66 -5.72
CA VAL A 204 -6.36 -13.01 -5.98
C VAL A 204 -7.52 -13.98 -5.79
N MET A 205 -8.52 -13.52 -5.05
CA MET A 205 -9.81 -14.18 -4.91
C MET A 205 -10.94 -13.17 -5.17
N ILE A 206 -11.88 -13.52 -6.05
CA ILE A 206 -13.04 -12.70 -6.38
C ILE A 206 -14.31 -13.55 -6.22
N ASN A 207 -15.30 -13.04 -5.49
CA ASN A 207 -16.58 -13.72 -5.23
C ASN A 207 -16.40 -15.15 -4.68
N GLY A 208 -15.36 -15.37 -3.88
CA GLY A 208 -15.01 -16.68 -3.32
C GLY A 208 -14.22 -17.61 -4.26
N ALA A 209 -14.08 -17.28 -5.54
CA ALA A 209 -13.26 -18.04 -6.49
C ALA A 209 -11.79 -17.61 -6.41
N LYS A 210 -10.89 -18.54 -6.13
CA LYS A 210 -9.44 -18.32 -6.20
C LYS A 210 -8.98 -18.37 -7.65
N LEU A 211 -8.38 -17.29 -8.15
CA LEU A 211 -7.93 -17.19 -9.53
C LEU A 211 -6.51 -17.76 -9.70
N GLY A 212 -5.64 -17.47 -8.74
CA GLY A 212 -4.22 -17.81 -8.81
C GLY A 212 -3.35 -16.71 -8.22
N GLU A 213 -2.10 -16.67 -8.68
CA GLU A 213 -1.06 -15.80 -8.14
C GLU A 213 -0.24 -15.17 -9.26
N VAL A 214 0.12 -13.91 -9.10
CA VAL A 214 1.19 -13.24 -9.85
C VAL A 214 2.45 -13.23 -8.99
N THR A 215 3.56 -13.73 -9.53
CA THR A 215 4.80 -13.92 -8.77
C THR A 215 5.94 -13.04 -9.26
N GLY A 216 6.91 -12.79 -8.38
CA GLY A 216 8.13 -12.05 -8.71
C GLY A 216 7.87 -10.59 -9.08
N CYS A 217 6.98 -9.93 -8.35
CA CYS A 217 6.59 -8.55 -8.61
C CYS A 217 7.74 -7.57 -8.33
N ASP A 218 8.09 -6.75 -9.31
CA ASP A 218 8.84 -5.51 -9.16
C ASP A 218 7.95 -4.35 -9.66
N PRO A 219 7.47 -3.47 -8.76
CA PRO A 219 7.76 -3.40 -7.34
C PRO A 219 7.04 -4.48 -6.52
N SER A 220 7.61 -4.85 -5.37
CA SER A 220 7.03 -5.76 -4.37
C SER A 220 6.48 -5.05 -3.13
N LYS A 221 6.56 -3.71 -3.10
CA LYS A 221 6.05 -2.84 -2.05
C LYS A 221 5.58 -1.52 -2.64
N GLY A 222 4.55 -0.93 -2.05
CA GLY A 222 4.01 0.36 -2.49
C GLY A 222 2.66 0.65 -1.87
N ALA A 223 2.02 1.73 -2.32
CA ALA A 223 0.68 2.09 -1.87
C ALA A 223 -0.39 1.18 -2.52
N ILE A 224 -1.57 1.14 -1.89
CA ILE A 224 -2.80 0.59 -2.48
C ILE A 224 -3.52 1.76 -3.15
N ALA A 225 -3.97 1.60 -4.40
CA ALA A 225 -4.70 2.64 -5.13
C ALA A 225 -6.00 2.13 -5.74
N LEU A 226 -6.94 3.05 -5.97
CA LEU A 226 -8.21 2.82 -6.65
C LEU A 226 -8.35 3.80 -7.80
N GLN A 227 -8.63 3.29 -9.00
CA GLN A 227 -8.63 4.08 -10.23
C GLN A 227 -9.97 4.78 -10.51
N SER A 228 -9.85 6.01 -10.99
CA SER A 228 -10.90 6.75 -11.69
C SER A 228 -10.63 6.59 -13.19
N GLU A 229 -11.45 5.83 -13.91
CA GLU A 229 -11.17 5.42 -15.29
C GLU A 229 -12.42 5.42 -16.20
N GLY A 230 -13.17 6.51 -16.16
CA GLY A 230 -14.23 6.81 -17.13
C GLY A 230 -15.66 6.48 -16.71
N SER A 231 -15.83 5.57 -15.75
CA SER A 231 -17.15 5.13 -15.29
C SER A 231 -17.32 5.28 -13.78
N GLU A 232 -18.56 5.49 -13.35
CA GLU A 232 -18.88 5.52 -11.93
C GLU A 232 -18.70 4.12 -11.32
N ILE A 233 -18.05 4.06 -10.16
CA ILE A 233 -17.83 2.83 -9.41
C ILE A 233 -17.89 3.12 -7.92
N HIS A 234 -18.49 2.22 -7.16
CA HIS A 234 -18.62 2.33 -5.71
C HIS A 234 -17.77 1.28 -5.03
N PHE A 235 -17.08 1.67 -3.96
CA PHE A 235 -16.28 0.78 -3.13
C PHE A 235 -16.77 0.82 -1.67
N ARG A 236 -16.69 -0.30 -0.96
CA ARG A 236 -16.97 -0.35 0.48
C ARG A 236 -16.16 -1.43 1.16
N LYS A 237 -16.13 -1.40 2.50
CA LYS A 237 -15.41 -2.36 3.33
C LYS A 237 -13.93 -2.52 2.94
N LEU A 238 -13.26 -1.41 2.63
CA LEU A 238 -11.83 -1.39 2.36
C LEU A 238 -11.10 -1.68 3.68
N VAL A 239 -10.49 -2.86 3.80
CA VAL A 239 -9.76 -3.31 4.98
C VAL A 239 -8.39 -3.80 4.57
N VAL A 240 -7.35 -3.27 5.22
CA VAL A 240 -5.98 -3.75 5.06
C VAL A 240 -5.49 -4.34 6.38
N GLU A 241 -4.85 -5.49 6.31
CA GLU A 241 -4.22 -6.17 7.43
C GLU A 241 -2.75 -6.42 7.10
N VAL A 242 -1.84 -5.90 7.92
CA VAL A 242 -0.40 -6.12 7.74
C VAL A 242 -0.07 -7.54 8.16
N LEU A 243 0.69 -8.23 7.32
CA LEU A 243 1.05 -9.62 7.52
C LEU A 243 2.50 -9.73 7.98
N ALA A 244 2.77 -10.68 8.88
CA ALA A 244 4.15 -11.02 9.24
C ALA A 244 4.91 -11.47 7.99
N PRO A 245 6.22 -11.21 7.87
CA PRO A 245 7.05 -11.86 6.86
C PRO A 245 6.92 -13.38 6.98
N GLU A 246 7.00 -14.09 5.85
CA GLU A 246 7.04 -15.55 5.90
C GLU A 246 8.37 -15.99 6.53
N PRO A 247 8.38 -17.04 7.38
CA PRO A 247 9.63 -17.58 7.89
C PRO A 247 10.54 -17.94 6.72
N ALA A 248 11.81 -17.54 6.77
CA ALA A 248 12.79 -17.97 5.79
C ALA A 248 12.76 -19.50 5.71
N ALA A 249 12.47 -20.05 4.53
CA ALA A 249 12.52 -21.48 4.31
C ALA A 249 13.90 -21.99 4.76
N GLN A 250 13.94 -22.93 5.70
CA GLN A 250 15.19 -23.57 6.09
C GLN A 250 15.83 -24.16 4.83
N PRO A 251 17.16 -24.02 4.63
CA PRO A 251 17.83 -24.67 3.52
C PRO A 251 17.48 -26.16 3.56
N LYS A 252 16.86 -26.67 2.50
CA LYS A 252 16.64 -28.11 2.37
C LYS A 252 18.02 -28.76 2.40
N GLU A 253 18.31 -29.55 3.42
CA GLU A 253 19.54 -30.34 3.47
C GLU A 253 19.65 -31.14 2.17
N PRO A 254 20.84 -31.18 1.54
CA PRO A 254 21.03 -31.98 0.34
C PRO A 254 20.74 -33.44 0.68
N VAL A 255 19.72 -34.01 0.04
CA VAL A 255 19.41 -35.44 0.12
C VAL A 255 20.67 -36.20 -0.31
N ALA A 256 21.31 -36.88 0.64
CA ALA A 256 22.44 -37.75 0.36
C ALA A 256 21.99 -38.79 -0.67
N GLN A 257 22.60 -38.75 -1.86
CA GLN A 257 22.41 -39.77 -2.88
C GLN A 257 22.94 -41.10 -2.31
N GLN A 258 22.03 -42.01 -1.98
CA GLN A 258 22.39 -43.39 -1.72
C GLN A 258 22.95 -43.98 -3.01
N LYS A 259 24.21 -44.40 -2.95
CA LYS A 259 24.89 -45.11 -4.02
C LYS A 259 24.20 -46.46 -4.20
N PRO A 260 23.86 -46.89 -5.43
CA PRO A 260 23.29 -48.21 -5.65
C PRO A 260 24.32 -49.29 -5.29
N ASP A 261 23.91 -50.24 -4.45
CA ASP A 261 24.66 -51.47 -4.20
C ASP A 261 24.81 -52.24 -5.52
N GLN A 262 26.06 -52.54 -5.88
CA GLN A 262 26.37 -53.44 -6.98
C GLN A 262 26.44 -54.88 -6.46
N PRO A 263 25.88 -55.87 -7.18
CA PRO A 263 26.01 -57.30 -6.87
C PRO A 263 27.41 -57.84 -7.19
#